data_AF-A0A444DTH6-F1
#
_entry.id   AF-A0A444DTH6-F1
#
_cell.length_a   1.000
_cell.length_b   1.000
_cell.length_c   1.000
_cell.angle_alpha   90.00
_cell.angle_beta   90.00
_cell.angle_gamma   90.00
#
_symmetry.space_group_name_H-M   'P 1'
#
loop_
_entity.id
_entity.type
_entity.pdbx_description
1 polymer ?
#
loop_
_entity_poly.entity_id
_entity_poly.type
_entity_poly.pdbx_seq_one_letter_code
_entity_poly.pdbx_strand_id
1 'polypeptide(L)'
;MPAGHGLRSRTRDLFSRPFRKKGYIPLTTYLRTYRIGDYVDIKVNGAVHKGMPHKFYHGRTGRVWNVTKRAIGVEINKQVRAPSPSFTLPPPFAGRSCYHVLIRRIKLRKITNSDGLLLFFCFHQVGNRIIKKRIHVRVEHVQPSRCQEDFSARVKKNDQLKAEAKARGEVISTKRQPEGPKPGFMVEGATLETVTPIPYDVVNDLKGGY
;
A
#
# COMPACT_ATOMS: atom_id res chain seq x y z
N MET A 1 -29.30 -11.04 2.31
CA MET A 1 -28.92 -10.85 3.74
C MET A 1 -27.86 -9.76 3.84
N PRO A 2 -27.96 -8.81 4.80
CA PRO A 2 -26.88 -7.87 5.04
C PRO A 2 -25.61 -8.62 5.48
N ALA A 3 -24.46 -8.25 4.94
CA ALA A 3 -23.21 -8.91 5.27
C ALA A 3 -22.72 -8.51 6.67
N GLY A 4 -22.30 -9.48 7.47
CA GLY A 4 -21.65 -9.21 8.77
C GLY A 4 -20.28 -8.57 8.56
N HIS A 5 -20.15 -7.27 8.86
CA HIS A 5 -18.90 -6.52 8.71
C HIS A 5 -17.98 -6.65 9.95
N GLY A 6 -17.52 -7.87 10.21
CA GLY A 6 -16.59 -8.15 11.31
C GLY A 6 -15.21 -7.54 11.08
N LEU A 7 -14.75 -6.70 12.02
CA LEU A 7 -13.44 -6.04 12.01
C LEU A 7 -12.24 -7.01 11.85
N ARG A 8 -12.41 -8.26 12.32
CA ARG A 8 -11.38 -9.30 12.32
C ARG A 8 -11.78 -10.56 11.53
N SER A 9 -12.72 -10.44 10.60
CA SER A 9 -13.04 -11.59 9.72
C SER A 9 -11.84 -11.98 8.86
N ARG A 10 -11.58 -13.29 8.71
CA ARG A 10 -10.47 -13.86 7.91
C ARG A 10 -9.07 -13.41 8.35
N THR A 11 -8.85 -13.17 9.65
CA THR A 11 -7.53 -12.77 10.19
C THR A 11 -6.79 -13.88 10.93
N ARG A 12 -7.20 -15.15 10.79
CA ARG A 12 -6.60 -16.29 11.51
C ARG A 12 -5.10 -16.35 11.26
N ASP A 13 -4.67 -16.35 10.00
CA ASP A 13 -3.25 -16.45 9.65
C ASP A 13 -2.54 -15.10 9.62
N LEU A 14 -3.28 -14.02 9.33
CA LEU A 14 -2.72 -12.66 9.29
C LEU A 14 -2.23 -12.17 10.66
N PHE A 15 -2.92 -12.57 11.74
CA PHE A 15 -2.59 -12.14 13.10
C PHE A 15 -1.99 -13.25 13.96
N SER A 16 -1.99 -14.50 13.49
CA SER A 16 -1.26 -15.56 14.17
C SER A 16 0.24 -15.31 14.10
N ARG A 17 0.94 -15.69 15.16
CA ARG A 17 2.40 -15.62 15.19
C ARG A 17 2.98 -16.89 14.57
N PRO A 18 4.06 -16.79 13.78
CA PRO A 18 4.67 -17.96 13.18
C PRO A 18 5.28 -18.88 14.23
N PHE A 19 5.56 -20.12 13.82
CA PHE A 19 6.21 -21.11 14.66
C PHE A 19 7.55 -20.57 15.20
N ARG A 20 7.88 -20.93 16.46
CA ARG A 20 9.06 -20.43 17.21
C ARG A 20 9.14 -18.91 17.43
N LYS A 21 8.09 -18.17 17.08
CA LYS A 21 7.97 -16.74 17.37
C LYS A 21 6.79 -16.46 18.29
N LYS A 22 6.29 -17.44 19.04
CA LYS A 22 5.24 -17.23 20.07
C LYS A 22 5.84 -16.64 21.35
N GLY A 23 5.01 -16.08 22.22
CA GLY A 23 5.43 -15.48 23.50
C GLY A 23 5.71 -13.97 23.44
N TYR A 24 6.46 -13.50 24.44
CA TYR A 24 6.73 -12.08 24.65
C TYR A 24 7.55 -11.46 23.51
N ILE A 25 7.42 -10.15 23.32
CA ILE A 25 8.08 -9.41 22.23
C ILE A 25 9.47 -8.96 22.73
N PRO A 26 10.54 -9.05 21.91
CA PRO A 26 11.84 -8.53 22.29
C PRO A 26 11.78 -7.02 22.59
N LEU A 27 12.55 -6.59 23.58
CA LEU A 27 12.59 -5.18 24.02
C LEU A 27 13.07 -4.22 22.92
N THR A 28 13.79 -4.74 21.93
CA THR A 28 14.30 -3.97 20.79
C THR A 28 13.19 -3.25 20.01
N THR A 29 11.98 -3.81 19.94
CA THR A 29 10.85 -3.17 19.27
C THR A 29 10.39 -1.91 20.02
N TYR A 30 10.41 -1.91 21.35
CA TYR A 30 10.00 -0.77 22.16
C TYR A 30 11.04 0.35 22.18
N LEU A 31 12.32 -0.02 22.20
CA LEU A 31 13.45 0.93 22.26
C LEU A 31 13.77 1.56 20.90
N ARG A 32 13.10 1.12 19.83
CA ARG A 32 13.33 1.65 18.48
C ARG A 32 12.79 3.08 18.39
N THR A 33 13.68 4.02 18.07
CA THR A 33 13.33 5.43 17.86
C THR A 33 12.79 5.64 16.45
N TYR A 34 11.71 6.41 16.32
CA TYR A 34 11.12 6.81 15.04
C TYR A 34 11.06 8.33 14.96
N ARG A 35 11.37 8.86 13.78
CA ARG A 35 11.29 10.30 13.47
C ARG A 35 10.18 10.55 12.47
N ILE A 36 9.70 11.79 12.42
CA ILE A 36 8.71 12.23 11.45
C ILE A 36 9.33 12.16 10.05
N GLY A 37 8.61 11.59 9.09
CA GLY A 37 9.08 11.39 7.72
C GLY A 37 9.76 10.04 7.46
N ASP A 38 10.07 9.26 8.51
CA ASP A 38 10.60 7.90 8.35
C ASP A 38 9.57 7.00 7.65
N TYR A 39 10.07 6.07 6.84
CA TYR A 39 9.25 5.02 6.27
C TYR A 39 9.15 3.83 7.22
N VAL A 40 7.94 3.35 7.40
CA VAL A 40 7.63 2.27 8.33
C VAL A 40 6.65 1.28 7.73
N ASP A 41 6.88 0.00 8.03
CA ASP A 41 6.01 -1.10 7.67
C ASP A 41 5.06 -1.41 8.83
N ILE A 42 3.78 -1.54 8.52
CA ILE A 42 2.77 -1.92 9.50
C ILE A 42 2.62 -3.44 9.50
N LYS A 43 3.22 -4.07 10.50
CA LYS A 43 3.15 -5.52 10.70
C LYS A 43 2.64 -5.82 12.10
N VAL A 44 1.41 -6.29 12.15
CA VAL A 44 0.69 -6.54 13.39
C VAL A 44 1.30 -7.71 14.15
N ASN A 45 1.43 -7.54 15.47
CA ASN A 45 1.88 -8.58 16.37
C ASN A 45 0.71 -9.05 17.25
N GLY A 46 0.25 -10.28 17.06
CA GLY A 46 -0.92 -10.82 17.77
C GLY A 46 -0.77 -10.96 19.29
N ALA A 47 0.44 -10.80 19.85
CA ALA A 47 0.64 -10.83 21.32
C ALA A 47 0.16 -9.56 22.02
N VAL A 48 0.03 -8.45 21.30
CA VAL A 48 -0.46 -7.17 21.84
C VAL A 48 -1.77 -6.82 21.14
N HIS A 49 -2.84 -6.69 21.92
CA HIS A 49 -4.18 -6.44 21.38
C HIS A 49 -4.51 -4.95 21.21
N LYS A 50 -3.88 -4.08 22.01
CA LYS A 50 -4.17 -2.63 22.02
C LYS A 50 -3.48 -1.93 20.87
N GLY A 51 -4.17 -0.98 20.24
CA GLY A 51 -3.63 -0.17 19.15
C GLY A 51 -3.28 -0.96 17.89
N MET A 52 -3.89 -2.13 17.73
CA MET A 52 -3.84 -2.92 16.49
C MET A 52 -4.57 -2.16 15.36
N PRO A 53 -3.96 -2.05 14.18
CA PRO A 53 -4.63 -1.51 13.01
C PRO A 53 -5.62 -2.52 12.42
N HIS A 54 -6.57 -2.01 11.62
CA HIS A 54 -7.46 -2.87 10.83
C HIS A 54 -6.66 -3.70 9.81
N LYS A 55 -7.09 -4.93 9.54
CA LYS A 55 -6.41 -5.92 8.68
C LYS A 55 -6.00 -5.39 7.29
N PHE A 56 -6.75 -4.45 6.74
CA PHE A 56 -6.45 -3.83 5.45
C PHE A 56 -5.06 -3.15 5.40
N TYR A 57 -4.60 -2.63 6.53
CA TYR A 57 -3.33 -1.90 6.62
C TYR A 57 -2.15 -2.80 7.00
N HIS A 58 -2.39 -4.08 7.26
CA HIS A 58 -1.30 -5.04 7.50
C HIS A 58 -0.47 -5.21 6.24
N GLY A 59 0.86 -5.21 6.37
CA GLY A 59 1.80 -5.32 5.26
C GLY A 59 1.87 -4.08 4.36
N ARG A 60 1.31 -2.94 4.81
CA ARG A 60 1.45 -1.67 4.09
C ARG A 60 2.58 -0.85 4.68
N THR A 61 3.37 -0.27 3.79
CA THR A 61 4.37 0.75 4.15
C THR A 61 3.71 2.12 4.15
N GLY A 62 4.05 2.95 5.11
CA GLY A 62 3.61 4.33 5.20
C GLY A 62 4.72 5.24 5.69
N ARG A 63 4.42 6.54 5.74
CA ARG A 63 5.32 7.55 6.32
C ARG A 63 4.83 7.97 7.70
N VAL A 64 5.74 8.15 8.64
CA VAL A 64 5.41 8.67 9.97
C VAL A 64 5.01 10.14 9.86
N TRP A 65 3.80 10.48 10.29
CA TRP A 65 3.29 11.87 10.31
C TRP A 65 3.37 12.49 11.70
N ASN A 66 3.23 11.69 12.76
CA ASN A 66 3.27 12.16 14.14
C ASN A 66 3.77 11.05 15.07
N VAL A 67 4.40 11.43 16.17
CA VAL A 67 4.91 10.50 17.19
C VAL A 67 4.26 10.85 18.52
N THR A 68 3.59 9.88 19.13
CA THR A 68 2.97 10.02 20.46
C THR A 68 3.71 9.14 21.46
N LYS A 69 3.40 9.29 22.77
CA LYS A 69 4.11 8.59 23.86
C LYS A 69 4.24 7.07 23.69
N ARG A 70 3.24 6.40 23.10
CA ARG A 70 3.19 4.92 22.98
C ARG A 70 2.81 4.43 21.58
N ALA A 71 2.56 5.34 20.65
CA ALA A 71 2.06 5.03 19.31
C ALA A 71 2.61 5.99 18.27
N ILE A 72 2.65 5.52 17.05
CA ILE A 72 3.15 6.24 15.88
C ILE A 72 1.95 6.49 14.97
N GLY A 73 1.79 7.75 14.58
CA GLY A 73 0.89 8.15 13.53
C GLY A 73 1.52 7.83 12.16
N VAL A 74 0.89 6.95 11.38
CA VAL A 74 1.35 6.56 10.04
C VAL A 74 0.34 6.99 8.99
N GLU A 75 0.83 7.61 7.91
CA GLU A 75 0.04 7.98 6.74
C GLU A 75 0.16 6.91 5.65
N ILE A 76 -0.97 6.37 5.20
CA ILE A 76 -1.07 5.25 4.26
C ILE A 76 -2.18 5.49 3.25
N ASN A 77 -1.96 5.05 2.02
CA ASN A 77 -2.97 5.11 0.97
C ASN A 77 -3.93 3.91 1.06
N LYS A 78 -5.23 4.18 1.06
CA LYS A 78 -6.28 3.17 0.93
C LYS A 78 -7.02 3.36 -0.39
N GLN A 79 -7.10 2.31 -1.19
CA GLN A 79 -8.02 2.25 -2.31
C GLN A 79 -9.44 2.06 -1.78
N VAL A 80 -10.34 2.95 -2.14
CA VAL A 80 -11.77 2.82 -1.84
C VAL A 80 -12.47 2.38 -3.13
N ARG A 81 -13.22 1.29 -3.05
CA ARG A 81 -14.17 0.88 -4.09
C ARG A 81 -15.54 1.27 -3.57
N ALA A 82 -16.31 1.97 -4.39
CA ALA A 82 -17.71 2.22 -4.09
C ALA A 82 -18.60 1.25 -4.85
N PRO A 83 -19.79 0.93 -4.33
CA PRO A 83 -20.81 0.28 -5.15
C PRO A 83 -21.16 1.21 -6.31
N SER A 84 -21.18 0.68 -7.52
CA SER A 84 -21.70 1.37 -8.71
C SER A 84 -23.11 1.88 -8.40
N PRO A 85 -23.47 3.14 -8.73
CA PRO A 85 -24.85 3.57 -8.62
C PRO A 85 -25.69 2.71 -9.57
N SER A 86 -26.59 1.91 -9.03
CA SER A 86 -27.63 1.24 -9.82
C SER A 86 -28.54 2.34 -10.37
N PHE A 87 -28.42 2.62 -11.66
CA PHE A 87 -29.33 3.48 -12.40
C PHE A 87 -30.68 2.75 -12.53
N THR A 88 -31.48 2.73 -11.46
CA THR A 88 -32.89 2.39 -11.59
C THR A 88 -33.57 3.61 -12.18
N LEU A 89 -33.83 3.60 -13.48
CA LEU A 89 -34.78 4.51 -14.10
C LEU A 89 -36.10 4.41 -13.32
N PRO A 90 -36.70 5.51 -12.85
CA PRO A 90 -38.05 5.46 -12.32
C PRO A 90 -38.97 4.89 -13.41
N PRO A 91 -39.93 4.01 -13.06
CA PRO A 91 -40.87 3.50 -14.05
C PRO A 91 -41.64 4.68 -14.65
N PRO A 92 -41.96 4.65 -15.96
CA PRO A 92 -42.77 5.69 -16.57
C PRO A 92 -44.15 5.65 -15.92
N PHE A 93 -44.47 6.68 -15.13
CA PHE A 93 -45.82 6.90 -14.63
C PHE A 93 -46.74 7.12 -15.83
N ALA A 94 -47.57 6.11 -16.10
CA ALA A 94 -48.68 6.22 -17.02
C ALA A 94 -49.72 7.21 -16.45
N GLY A 95 -49.97 8.29 -17.19
CA GLY A 95 -51.24 9.01 -17.24
C GLY A 95 -51.58 9.91 -16.05
N ARG A 96 -51.49 11.24 -16.28
CA ARG A 96 -52.64 12.17 -16.16
C ARG A 96 -52.27 13.55 -16.73
N SER A 97 -53.06 13.99 -17.69
CA SER A 97 -53.11 15.35 -18.19
C SER A 97 -53.69 16.30 -17.13
N CYS A 98 -53.21 17.55 -17.10
CA CYS A 98 -54.01 18.79 -17.21
C CYS A 98 -53.33 19.96 -16.47
N TYR A 99 -52.79 20.88 -17.28
CA TYR A 99 -52.95 22.34 -17.23
C TYR A 99 -52.88 23.11 -15.88
N HIS A 100 -51.84 23.94 -15.82
CA HIS A 100 -51.90 25.41 -15.66
C HIS A 100 -51.96 26.07 -14.26
N VAL A 101 -51.15 27.14 -14.16
CA VAL A 101 -51.11 28.28 -13.21
C VAL A 101 -50.49 28.04 -11.82
N LEU A 102 -49.26 28.54 -11.60
CA LEU A 102 -49.04 29.85 -10.94
C LEU A 102 -47.54 30.21 -10.93
N ILE A 103 -47.14 31.03 -11.90
CA ILE A 103 -45.97 31.91 -11.79
C ILE A 103 -46.44 33.17 -11.08
N ARG A 104 -45.91 33.47 -9.87
CA ARG A 104 -45.66 34.80 -9.27
C ARG A 104 -45.20 34.62 -7.80
N ARG A 105 -43.92 34.79 -7.48
CA ARG A 105 -43.23 36.07 -7.14
C ARG A 105 -43.31 36.40 -5.65
N ILE A 106 -42.28 36.04 -4.85
CA ILE A 106 -41.95 36.76 -3.59
C ILE A 106 -40.43 36.95 -3.47
N LYS A 107 -40.03 38.20 -3.75
CA LYS A 107 -38.99 39.03 -3.11
C LYS A 107 -37.52 38.55 -3.08
N LEU A 108 -36.78 39.03 -4.08
CA LEU A 108 -35.38 39.46 -3.92
C LEU A 108 -35.29 40.50 -2.79
N ARG A 109 -34.59 40.15 -1.70
CA ARG A 109 -33.93 41.11 -0.82
C ARG A 109 -32.44 40.79 -0.83
N LYS A 110 -31.64 41.74 -1.32
CA LYS A 110 -30.21 41.81 -1.02
C LYS A 110 -30.08 42.13 0.47
N ILE A 111 -29.44 41.26 1.24
CA ILE A 111 -28.74 41.62 2.47
C ILE A 111 -27.34 41.01 2.37
N THR A 112 -26.40 41.88 2.69
CA THR A 112 -24.94 41.82 2.69
C THR A 112 -24.34 40.66 3.47
N ASN A 113 -23.14 40.27 3.01
CA ASN A 113 -21.94 39.76 3.72
C ASN A 113 -22.03 39.25 5.17
N SER A 114 -21.14 38.29 5.41
CA SER A 114 -20.72 37.61 6.65
C SER A 114 -21.58 36.43 7.10
N ASP A 115 -20.96 35.25 6.98
CA ASP A 115 -21.21 34.04 7.76
C ASP A 115 -22.52 33.28 7.52
N GLY A 116 -22.41 32.16 6.81
CA GLY A 116 -23.49 31.18 6.74
C GLY A 116 -23.72 30.56 5.37
N LEU A 117 -22.67 30.23 4.62
CA LEU A 117 -22.80 29.16 3.63
C LEU A 117 -22.90 27.84 4.38
N LEU A 118 -24.14 27.49 4.78
CA LEU A 118 -24.56 26.09 4.73
C LEU A 118 -24.50 25.67 3.26
N LEU A 119 -23.29 25.41 2.78
CA LEU A 119 -23.07 24.41 1.77
C LEU A 119 -23.68 23.13 2.35
N PHE A 120 -24.89 22.82 1.91
CA PHE A 120 -25.38 21.46 1.88
C PHE A 120 -24.35 20.65 1.10
N PHE A 121 -23.33 20.18 1.81
CA PHE A 121 -22.32 19.26 1.33
C PHE A 121 -23.02 17.93 1.11
N CYS A 122 -23.67 17.79 -0.05
CA CYS A 122 -23.94 16.47 -0.60
C CYS A 122 -22.62 15.91 -1.14
N PHE A 123 -21.72 15.48 -0.26
CA PHE A 123 -20.61 14.60 -0.63
C PHE A 123 -21.14 13.17 -0.79
N HIS A 124 -22.04 12.93 -1.75
CA HIS A 124 -22.19 11.58 -2.30
C HIS A 124 -21.43 11.49 -3.62
N GLN A 125 -20.11 11.49 -3.47
CA GLN A 125 -19.24 10.80 -4.40
C GLN A 125 -18.41 9.83 -3.59
N VAL A 126 -18.56 8.54 -3.87
CA VAL A 126 -17.46 7.60 -3.67
C VAL A 126 -17.40 6.74 -4.92
N GLY A 127 -16.22 6.65 -5.55
CA GLY A 127 -15.88 5.83 -6.71
C GLY A 127 -14.56 5.08 -6.45
N ASN A 128 -13.78 4.77 -7.51
CA ASN A 128 -12.47 4.07 -7.50
C ASN A 128 -11.27 4.96 -7.10
N ARG A 129 -11.35 5.68 -5.99
CA ARG A 129 -10.34 6.70 -5.60
C ARG A 129 -9.33 6.19 -4.55
N ILE A 130 -8.10 6.67 -4.64
CA ILE A 130 -7.05 6.45 -3.63
C ILE A 130 -7.14 7.56 -2.59
N ILE A 131 -7.38 7.20 -1.33
CA ILE A 131 -7.50 8.16 -0.22
C ILE A 131 -6.34 7.96 0.74
N LYS A 132 -5.66 9.05 1.09
CA LYS A 132 -4.67 9.06 2.17
C LYS A 132 -5.38 8.96 3.51
N LYS A 133 -5.01 7.98 4.32
CA LYS A 133 -5.56 7.73 5.65
C LYS A 133 -4.44 7.88 6.67
N ARG A 134 -4.73 8.59 7.76
CA ARG A 134 -3.86 8.72 8.92
C ARG A 134 -4.36 7.78 10.01
N ILE A 135 -3.46 6.98 10.56
CA ILE A 135 -3.78 5.93 11.53
C ILE A 135 -2.80 6.04 12.68
N HIS A 136 -3.28 5.85 13.92
CA HIS A 136 -2.42 5.66 15.07
C HIS A 136 -2.23 4.17 15.32
N VAL A 137 -0.97 3.73 15.31
CA VAL A 137 -0.59 2.34 15.51
C VAL A 137 0.48 2.28 16.58
N ARG A 138 0.38 1.33 17.51
CA ARG A 138 1.41 1.20 18.55
C ARG A 138 2.73 0.66 18.02
N VAL A 139 3.82 0.97 18.72
CA VAL A 139 5.20 0.67 18.29
C VAL A 139 5.41 -0.84 18.08
N GLU A 140 4.70 -1.71 18.81
CA GLU A 140 4.80 -3.17 18.68
C GLU A 140 4.30 -3.71 17.33
N HIS A 141 3.54 -2.91 16.59
CA HIS A 141 2.98 -3.25 15.29
C HIS A 141 3.63 -2.49 14.13
N VAL A 142 4.71 -1.76 14.42
CA VAL A 142 5.46 -0.96 13.46
C VAL A 142 6.87 -1.50 13.36
N GLN A 143 7.35 -1.63 12.13
CA GLN A 143 8.73 -2.03 11.83
C GLN A 143 9.37 -0.95 10.94
N PRO A 144 10.65 -0.60 11.14
CA PRO A 144 11.32 0.30 10.22
C PRO A 144 11.48 -0.39 8.86
N SER A 145 11.10 0.30 7.78
CA SER A 145 11.19 -0.29 6.44
C SER A 145 12.59 -0.13 5.87
N ARG A 146 13.14 -1.19 5.28
CA ARG A 146 14.48 -1.15 4.63
C ARG A 146 14.48 -0.66 3.19
N CYS A 147 13.30 -0.35 2.63
CA CYS A 147 13.16 0.02 1.22
C CYS A 147 13.93 1.30 0.83
N GLN A 148 14.22 2.19 1.79
CA GLN A 148 14.95 3.44 1.55
C GLN A 148 16.44 3.36 1.90
N GLU A 149 16.90 2.30 2.58
CA GLU A 149 18.28 2.19 3.05
C GLU A 149 19.25 2.18 1.86
N ASP A 150 19.02 1.31 0.88
CA ASP A 150 19.84 1.19 -0.33
C ASP A 150 19.79 2.46 -1.20
N PHE A 151 18.62 3.08 -1.30
CA PHE A 151 18.45 4.32 -2.04
C PHE A 151 19.27 5.44 -1.40
N SER A 152 19.19 5.59 -0.08
CA SER A 152 19.91 6.63 0.66
C SER A 152 21.42 6.41 0.62
N ALA A 153 21.86 5.15 0.77
CA ALA A 153 23.27 4.79 0.65
C ALA A 153 23.81 5.11 -0.75
N ARG A 154 23.02 4.84 -1.80
CA ARG A 154 23.39 5.19 -3.18
C ARG A 154 23.45 6.70 -3.40
N VAL A 155 22.48 7.47 -2.90
CA VAL A 155 22.49 8.93 -3.03
C VAL A 155 23.77 9.49 -2.42
N LYS A 156 24.12 9.08 -1.20
CA LYS A 156 25.37 9.49 -0.53
C LYS A 156 26.62 9.16 -1.35
N LYS A 157 26.73 7.91 -1.85
CA LYS A 157 27.85 7.50 -2.70
C LYS A 157 27.91 8.30 -4.00
N ASN A 158 26.77 8.56 -4.62
CA ASN A 158 26.68 9.33 -5.85
C ASN A 158 27.10 10.79 -5.65
N ASP A 159 26.69 11.39 -4.53
CA ASP A 159 27.04 12.78 -4.20
C ASP A 159 28.53 12.92 -3.89
N GLN A 160 29.14 11.92 -3.23
CA GLN A 160 30.60 11.83 -3.04
C GLN A 160 31.34 11.76 -4.38
N LEU A 161 30.95 10.84 -5.27
CA LEU A 161 31.57 10.70 -6.59
C LEU A 161 31.45 11.99 -7.42
N LYS A 162 30.31 12.69 -7.35
CA LYS A 162 30.13 13.97 -8.04
C LYS A 162 31.01 15.07 -7.45
N ALA A 163 31.17 15.11 -6.13
CA ALA A 163 32.04 16.08 -5.47
C ALA A 163 33.51 15.86 -5.85
N GLU A 164 33.96 14.60 -5.87
CA GLU A 164 35.31 14.21 -6.30
C GLU A 164 35.55 14.52 -7.78
N ALA A 165 34.59 14.22 -8.66
CA ALA A 165 34.67 14.57 -10.08
C ALA A 165 34.79 16.07 -10.29
N LYS A 166 33.97 16.84 -9.56
CA LYS A 166 33.98 18.30 -9.61
C LYS A 166 35.32 18.88 -9.15
N ALA A 167 35.95 18.27 -8.15
CA ALA A 167 37.29 18.66 -7.70
C ALA A 167 38.37 18.35 -8.76
N ARG A 168 38.22 17.26 -9.52
CA ARG A 168 39.13 16.86 -10.62
C ARG A 168 38.83 17.57 -11.95
N GLY A 169 37.65 18.17 -12.10
CA GLY A 169 37.20 18.77 -13.36
C GLY A 169 36.60 17.75 -14.36
N GLU A 170 36.32 16.52 -13.93
CA GLU A 170 35.74 15.47 -14.76
C GLU A 170 34.21 15.45 -14.68
N VAL A 171 33.54 15.08 -15.79
CA VAL A 171 32.08 14.91 -15.84
C VAL A 171 31.72 13.44 -15.71
N ILE A 172 31.16 13.04 -14.56
CA ILE A 172 30.78 11.64 -14.28
C ILE A 172 29.27 11.43 -14.43
N SER A 173 28.88 10.35 -15.13
CA SER A 173 27.50 9.86 -15.18
C SER A 173 27.21 8.87 -14.05
N THR A 174 26.30 9.21 -13.13
CA THR A 174 25.91 8.32 -12.02
C THR A 174 24.57 7.60 -12.23
N LYS A 175 24.07 7.59 -13.48
CA LYS A 175 22.84 6.88 -13.84
C LYS A 175 23.11 5.37 -13.85
N ARG A 176 22.14 4.59 -13.35
CA ARG A 176 22.19 3.12 -13.42
C ARG A 176 21.95 2.69 -14.87
N GLN A 177 22.85 1.86 -15.39
CA GLN A 177 22.67 1.22 -16.68
C GLN A 177 22.01 -0.15 -16.48
N PRO A 178 21.12 -0.58 -17.40
CA PRO A 178 20.68 -1.97 -17.44
C PRO A 178 21.88 -2.89 -17.72
N GLU A 179 21.71 -4.18 -17.45
CA GLU A 179 22.73 -5.17 -17.80
C GLU A 179 22.95 -5.17 -19.32
N GLY A 180 24.20 -4.91 -19.71
CA GLY A 180 24.60 -4.93 -21.12
C GLY A 180 24.79 -6.36 -21.63
N PRO A 181 25.05 -6.53 -22.94
CA PRO A 181 25.44 -7.83 -23.47
C PRO A 181 26.71 -8.32 -22.74
N LYS A 182 26.74 -9.62 -22.41
CA LYS A 182 27.93 -10.22 -21.80
C LYS A 182 29.13 -10.01 -22.74
N PRO A 183 30.29 -9.54 -22.22
CA PRO A 183 31.48 -9.43 -23.03
C PRO A 183 31.91 -10.83 -23.51
N GLY A 184 32.62 -10.89 -24.64
CA GLY A 184 33.24 -12.13 -25.09
C GLY A 184 34.20 -12.65 -24.01
N PHE A 185 34.16 -13.95 -23.75
CA PHE A 185 35.09 -14.62 -22.85
C PHE A 185 35.72 -15.81 -23.58
N MET A 186 37.02 -16.02 -23.36
CA MET A 186 37.72 -17.19 -23.88
C MET A 186 37.58 -18.33 -22.87
N VAL A 187 37.28 -19.53 -23.37
CA VAL A 187 37.23 -20.75 -22.54
C VAL A 187 38.47 -21.57 -22.86
N GLU A 188 39.41 -21.64 -21.92
CA GLU A 188 40.59 -22.47 -22.04
C GLU A 188 40.36 -23.83 -21.37
N GLY A 189 40.71 -24.92 -22.05
CA GLY A 189 40.80 -26.26 -21.45
C GLY A 189 39.49 -27.00 -21.17
N ALA A 190 38.38 -26.66 -21.83
CA ALA A 190 37.13 -27.41 -21.65
C ALA A 190 37.24 -28.83 -22.24
N THR A 191 37.18 -29.86 -21.38
CA THR A 191 36.84 -31.21 -21.81
C THR A 191 35.41 -31.19 -22.32
N LEU A 192 35.26 -31.24 -23.64
CA LEU A 192 33.95 -31.26 -24.29
C LEU A 192 33.31 -32.63 -24.06
N GLU A 193 32.43 -32.72 -23.07
CA GLU A 193 31.60 -33.90 -22.86
C GLU A 193 30.44 -33.88 -23.86
N THR A 194 30.49 -34.78 -24.84
CA THR A 194 29.39 -34.99 -25.80
C THR A 194 28.25 -35.71 -25.08
N VAL A 195 27.24 -34.96 -24.63
CA VAL A 195 26.01 -35.53 -24.07
C VAL A 195 25.05 -35.86 -25.20
N THR A 196 24.74 -37.13 -25.40
CA THR A 196 23.69 -37.57 -26.31
C THR A 196 22.33 -37.56 -25.61
N PRO A 197 21.22 -37.22 -26.30
CA PRO A 197 19.89 -37.29 -25.71
C PRO A 197 19.58 -38.73 -25.31
N ILE A 198 19.22 -38.92 -24.04
CA ILE A 198 18.76 -40.22 -23.53
C ILE A 198 17.34 -40.47 -24.10
N PRO A 199 17.06 -41.66 -24.69
CA PRO A 199 15.73 -41.99 -25.17
C PRO A 199 14.71 -42.03 -24.02
N TYR A 200 13.45 -41.73 -24.33
CA TYR A 200 12.37 -41.78 -23.34
C TYR A 200 12.06 -43.23 -22.95
N ASP A 201 12.28 -43.58 -21.69
CA ASP A 201 11.77 -44.81 -21.10
C ASP A 201 10.34 -44.57 -20.59
N VAL A 202 9.38 -45.34 -21.08
CA VAL A 202 8.00 -45.31 -20.56
C VAL A 202 7.99 -46.05 -19.22
N VAL A 203 8.28 -45.34 -18.14
CA VAL A 203 8.15 -45.89 -16.79
C VAL A 203 6.66 -45.92 -16.43
N ASN A 204 6.06 -47.11 -16.47
CA ASN A 204 4.73 -47.35 -15.92
C ASN A 204 4.82 -47.36 -14.39
N ASP A 205 4.86 -46.18 -13.74
CA ASP A 205 4.84 -46.05 -12.27
C ASP A 205 3.51 -46.51 -11.64
N LEU A 206 2.53 -46.93 -12.45
CA LEU A 206 1.26 -47.51 -12.02
C LEU A 206 0.89 -48.74 -12.88
N LYS A 207 1.69 -49.82 -12.83
CA LYS A 207 1.21 -51.18 -13.18
C LYS A 207 1.76 -52.24 -12.21
N GLY A 208 1.40 -52.11 -10.94
CA GLY A 208 0.97 -53.28 -10.16
C GLY A 208 -0.48 -53.57 -10.54
N GLY A 209 -0.75 -54.78 -11.01
CA GLY A 209 -1.92 -55.18 -11.81
C GLY A 209 -3.32 -54.95 -11.21
N TYR A 210 -4.29 -55.03 -12.12
CA TYR A 210 -5.76 -55.08 -11.92
C TYR A 210 -6.42 -53.92 -11.15
#